data_AF-A0A7J7P9H6-F1
#
_entry.id   AF-A0A7J7P9H6-F1
#
_cell.length_a   1.000
_cell.length_b   1.000
_cell.length_c   1.000
_cell.angle_alpha   90.00
_cell.angle_beta   90.00
_cell.angle_gamma   90.00
#
_symmetry.space_group_name_H-M   'P 1'
#
loop_
_entity.id
_entity.type
_entity.pdbx_description
1 polymer ?
#
loop_
_entity_poly.entity_id
_entity_poly.type
_entity_poly.pdbx_seq_one_letter_code
_entity_poly.pdbx_strand_id
1 'polypeptide(L)'
;MILKKGSHLEHTCEGNIEDKNKLANALWVANYYEDGLRNIKLSRPIDVFTTIRRKFCIDLSYWTSWNVWTICMEMITGSYDEGCLKMPSLTIELLTTNPRAL
;
A
#
# COMPACT_ATOMS: atom_id res chain seq x y z
N MET A 1 -12.55 -8.87 45.16
CA MET A 1 -12.40 -7.83 44.14
C MET A 1 -11.34 -6.84 44.59
N ILE A 2 -10.11 -6.94 44.09
CA ILE A 2 -9.11 -5.87 44.20
C ILE A 2 -8.27 -5.91 42.92
N LEU A 3 -8.58 -5.03 41.96
CA LEU A 3 -7.71 -4.77 40.82
C LEU A 3 -6.70 -3.71 41.24
N LYS A 4 -5.43 -4.09 41.39
CA LYS A 4 -4.34 -3.13 41.58
C LYS A 4 -4.12 -2.38 40.25
N LYS A 5 -4.43 -1.09 40.25
CA LYS A 5 -4.03 -0.14 39.19
C LYS A 5 -2.54 0.14 39.35
N GLY A 6 -1.72 -0.55 38.56
CA GLY A 6 -0.29 -0.30 38.41
C GLY A 6 -0.06 0.75 37.32
N SER A 7 0.34 1.93 37.75
CA SER A 7 0.73 3.08 36.95
C SER A 7 2.08 2.84 36.25
N HIS A 8 2.05 2.40 34.99
CA HIS A 8 3.02 2.77 33.95
C HIS A 8 2.45 2.33 32.60
N LEU A 9 1.89 3.26 31.83
CA LEU A 9 1.64 3.05 30.41
C LEU A 9 2.98 3.17 29.68
N GLU A 10 3.85 2.16 29.85
CA GLU A 10 4.97 1.98 28.94
C GLU A 10 4.63 0.85 27.98
N HIS A 11 4.20 1.23 26.78
CA HIS A 11 4.39 0.37 25.63
C HIS A 11 4.64 1.25 24.40
N THR A 12 5.82 1.10 23.81
CA THR A 12 6.10 1.59 22.46
C THR A 12 6.92 0.56 21.68
N CYS A 13 6.52 -0.70 21.89
CA CYS A 13 6.96 -1.95 21.28
C CYS A 13 8.48 -2.24 21.26
N GLU A 14 8.90 -3.27 22.00
CA GLU A 14 10.01 -4.15 21.60
C GLU A 14 9.90 -5.56 22.23
N GLY A 15 8.68 -6.03 22.52
CA GLY A 15 8.40 -7.38 23.04
C GLY A 15 7.92 -8.33 21.94
N ASN A 16 8.51 -9.55 21.94
CA ASN A 16 8.35 -10.65 20.97
C ASN A 16 8.60 -10.29 19.50
N ILE A 17 9.86 -10.38 19.08
CA ILE A 17 10.32 -10.11 17.70
C ILE A 17 9.77 -11.15 16.71
N GLU A 18 9.50 -12.38 17.16
CA GLU A 18 9.08 -13.49 16.32
C GLU A 18 7.59 -13.40 15.89
N ASP A 19 6.75 -12.73 16.68
CA ASP A 19 5.33 -12.50 16.39
C ASP A 19 5.01 -11.07 15.91
N LYS A 20 6.03 -10.29 15.49
CA LYS A 20 5.81 -8.92 15.03
C LYS A 20 4.91 -8.90 13.78
N ASN A 21 3.90 -8.03 13.82
CA ASN A 21 3.14 -7.57 12.66
C ASN A 21 2.30 -8.63 11.90
N LYS A 22 2.01 -9.80 12.50
CA LYS A 22 1.14 -10.83 11.88
C LYS A 22 -0.22 -10.30 11.41
N LEU A 23 -0.74 -9.27 12.07
CA LEU A 23 -2.02 -8.64 11.73
C LEU A 23 -1.90 -7.57 10.63
N ALA A 24 -0.70 -7.02 10.39
CA ALA A 24 -0.44 -6.02 9.36
C ALA A 24 -0.14 -6.68 8.02
N ASN A 25 -1.11 -7.45 7.52
CA ASN A 25 -1.00 -8.08 6.21
C ASN A 25 -1.12 -7.04 5.09
N ALA A 26 -0.67 -7.40 3.88
CA ALA A 26 -0.63 -6.48 2.74
C ALA A 26 -1.99 -5.85 2.42
N LEU A 27 -3.08 -6.60 2.59
CA LEU A 27 -4.43 -6.13 2.33
C LEU A 27 -4.87 -5.09 3.37
N TRP A 28 -4.62 -5.32 4.66
CA TRP A 28 -4.90 -4.34 5.71
C TRP A 28 -4.11 -3.05 5.48
N VAL A 29 -2.83 -3.18 5.15
CA VAL A 29 -1.97 -2.04 4.86
C VAL A 29 -2.49 -1.29 3.63
N ALA A 30 -2.85 -1.98 2.54
CA ALA A 30 -3.37 -1.37 1.32
C ALA A 30 -4.71 -0.65 1.55
N ASN A 31 -5.66 -1.26 2.26
CA ASN A 31 -6.94 -0.62 2.60
C ASN A 31 -6.75 0.62 3.48
N TYR A 32 -5.85 0.56 4.47
CA TYR A 32 -5.50 1.74 5.26
C TYR A 32 -4.87 2.84 4.39
N TYR A 33 -4.07 2.45 3.39
CA TYR A 33 -3.52 3.39 2.42
C TYR A 33 -4.60 3.99 1.54
N GLU A 34 -5.62 3.25 1.10
CA GLU A 34 -6.68 3.71 0.19
C GLU A 34 -7.30 5.03 0.63
N ASP A 35 -7.67 5.14 1.90
CA ASP A 35 -8.22 6.36 2.50
C ASP A 35 -7.26 7.57 2.41
N GLY A 36 -5.95 7.32 2.31
CA GLY A 36 -4.90 8.32 2.13
C GLY A 36 -4.32 8.43 0.70
N LEU A 37 -4.59 7.47 -0.20
CA LEU A 37 -3.89 7.27 -1.48
C LEU A 37 -4.09 8.42 -2.45
N ARG A 38 -5.25 9.09 -2.42
CA ARG A 38 -5.49 10.25 -3.29
C ARG A 38 -4.46 11.36 -3.09
N ASN A 39 -3.80 11.42 -1.93
CA ASN A 39 -2.85 12.47 -1.58
C ASN A 39 -1.37 12.01 -1.57
N ILE A 40 -1.08 10.71 -1.71
CA ILE A 40 0.28 10.19 -1.61
C ILE A 40 0.69 9.59 -2.97
N LYS A 41 1.66 10.23 -3.65
CA LYS A 41 2.32 9.64 -4.82
C LYS A 41 3.24 8.50 -4.37
N LEU A 42 2.72 7.29 -4.26
CA LEU A 42 3.52 6.08 -4.09
C LEU A 42 4.25 5.76 -5.39
N SER A 43 5.45 6.31 -5.58
CA SER A 43 6.20 6.09 -6.81
C SER A 43 6.81 4.69 -6.88
N ARG A 44 7.20 4.12 -5.73
CA ARG A 44 7.91 2.84 -5.63
C ARG A 44 7.52 2.04 -4.38
N PRO A 45 7.71 0.71 -4.38
CA PRO A 45 7.50 -0.14 -3.20
C PRO A 45 8.28 0.29 -1.96
N ILE A 46 9.48 0.85 -2.11
CA ILE A 46 10.27 1.37 -0.99
C ILE A 46 9.61 2.56 -0.29
N ASP A 47 8.79 3.32 -1.02
CA ASP A 47 8.06 4.47 -0.46
C ASP A 47 6.94 3.97 0.47
N VAL A 48 6.32 2.83 0.15
CA VAL A 48 5.35 2.14 1.01
C VAL A 48 6.01 1.70 2.31
N PHE A 49 7.15 1.01 2.19
CA PHE A 49 7.92 0.53 3.33
C PHE A 49 8.29 1.68 4.28
N THR A 50 8.93 2.73 3.74
CA THR A 50 9.39 3.87 4.55
C THR A 50 8.24 4.61 5.22
N THR A 51 7.10 4.73 4.54
CA THR A 51 5.93 5.42 5.08
C THR A 51 5.25 4.61 6.18
N ILE A 52 5.10 3.29 6.01
CA ILE A 52 4.56 2.41 7.07
C ILE A 52 5.47 2.35 8.28
N ARG A 53 6.77 2.17 8.05
CA ARG A 53 7.74 2.16 9.13
C ARG A 53 7.74 3.47 9.91
N ARG A 54 7.62 4.61 9.23
CA ARG A 54 7.56 5.93 9.88
C ARG A 54 6.27 6.15 10.68
N LYS A 55 5.11 5.75 10.13
CA LYS A 55 3.80 6.03 10.74
C LYS A 55 3.42 5.04 11.84
N PHE A 56 3.75 3.77 11.66
CA PHE A 56 3.26 2.68 12.51
C PHE A 56 4.36 1.92 13.23
N CYS A 57 5.64 2.27 12.99
CA CYS A 57 6.79 1.51 13.48
C CYS A 57 6.74 0.02 13.08
N ILE A 58 6.01 -0.29 12.00
CA ILE A 58 5.89 -1.63 11.43
C ILE A 58 7.00 -1.82 10.41
N ASP A 59 7.79 -2.88 10.60
CA ASP A 59 8.78 -3.31 9.61
C ASP A 59 8.12 -4.33 8.68
N LEU A 60 8.01 -3.97 7.40
CA LEU A 60 7.45 -4.83 6.35
C LEU A 60 8.58 -5.47 5.55
N SER A 61 8.41 -6.75 5.16
CA SER A 61 9.34 -7.32 4.19
C SER A 61 9.25 -6.60 2.83
N TYR A 62 10.31 -6.67 2.03
CA TYR A 62 10.29 -6.13 0.67
C TYR A 62 9.13 -6.71 -0.16
N TRP A 63 8.93 -8.03 -0.10
CA TRP A 63 7.84 -8.72 -0.81
C TRP A 63 6.46 -8.26 -0.35
N THR A 64 6.27 -8.07 0.95
CA THR A 64 5.02 -7.51 1.49
C THR A 64 4.79 -6.10 0.98
N SER A 65 5.85 -5.27 0.95
CA SER A 65 5.79 -3.90 0.45
C SER A 65 5.48 -3.84 -1.05
N TRP A 66 6.02 -4.77 -1.83
CA TRP A 66 5.69 -4.96 -3.24
C TRP A 66 4.22 -5.31 -3.42
N ASN A 67 3.71 -6.30 -2.68
CA ASN A 67 2.30 -6.69 -2.77
C ASN A 67 1.35 -5.56 -2.39
N VAL A 68 1.65 -4.80 -1.33
CA VAL A 68 0.89 -3.59 -0.97
C VAL A 68 0.89 -2.60 -2.13
N TRP A 69 2.06 -2.32 -2.71
CA TRP A 69 2.18 -1.40 -3.84
C TRP A 69 1.35 -1.84 -5.05
N THR A 70 1.37 -3.14 -5.39
CA THR A 70 0.55 -3.70 -6.47
C THR A 70 -0.94 -3.51 -6.21
N ILE A 71 -1.43 -3.86 -5.01
CA ILE A 71 -2.84 -3.70 -4.64
C ILE A 71 -3.25 -2.23 -4.72
N CYS A 72 -2.42 -1.32 -4.19
CA CYS A 72 -2.69 0.12 -4.28
C CYS A 72 -2.71 0.62 -5.72
N MET A 73 -1.83 0.13 -6.59
CA MET A 73 -1.83 0.49 -8.02
C MET A 73 -3.09 0.00 -8.71
N GLU A 74 -3.51 -1.25 -8.48
CA GLU A 74 -4.76 -1.79 -9.02
C GLU A 74 -5.99 -1.00 -8.55
N MET A 75 -6.02 -0.55 -7.28
CA MET A 75 -7.09 0.32 -6.77
C MET A 75 -7.14 1.69 -7.47
N ILE A 76 -5.99 2.25 -7.88
CA ILE A 76 -5.89 3.57 -8.53
C ILE A 76 -6.17 3.49 -10.03
N THR A 77 -5.53 2.56 -10.72
CA THR A 77 -5.55 2.47 -12.20
C THR A 77 -6.62 1.52 -12.73
N GLY A 78 -7.23 0.73 -11.86
CA GLY A 78 -8.00 -0.44 -12.23
C GLY A 78 -7.10 -1.67 -12.38
N SER A 79 -7.75 -2.81 -12.54
CA SER A 79 -7.06 -4.10 -12.67
C SER A 79 -6.27 -4.21 -13.98
N TYR A 80 -5.30 -5.12 -14.00
CA TYR A 80 -4.55 -5.44 -15.22
C TYR A 80 -5.45 -5.85 -16.39
N ASP A 81 -6.45 -6.70 -16.12
CA ASP A 81 -7.39 -7.19 -17.14
C ASP A 81 -8.21 -6.03 -17.75
N GLU A 82 -8.74 -5.15 -16.90
CA GLU A 82 -9.44 -3.94 -17.37
C GLU A 82 -8.53 -3.02 -18.19
N GLY A 83 -7.25 -2.93 -17.82
CA GLY A 83 -6.24 -2.20 -18.59
C GLY A 83 -6.04 -2.79 -19.98
N CYS A 84 -5.91 -4.12 -20.08
CA CYS A 84 -5.81 -4.82 -21.36
C CYS A 84 -7.04 -4.62 -22.25
N LEU A 85 -8.24 -4.67 -21.66
CA LEU A 85 -9.49 -4.43 -22.39
C LEU A 85 -9.59 -3.00 -22.95
N LYS A 86 -9.00 -2.00 -22.28
CA LYS A 86 -8.98 -0.59 -22.72
C LYS A 86 -7.90 -0.29 -23.78
N MET A 87 -6.95 -1.21 -24.00
CA MET A 87 -5.80 -0.97 -24.88
C MET A 87 -6.16 -0.69 -26.35
N PRO A 88 -7.11 -1.40 -26.98
CA PRO A 88 -7.52 -1.10 -28.36
C PRO A 88 -8.16 0.29 -28.49
N SER A 89 -9.05 0.66 -27.57
CA SER A 89 -9.67 2.00 -27.57
C SER A 89 -8.64 3.11 -27.39
N LEU A 90 -7.66 2.91 -26.51
CA LEU A 90 -6.58 3.87 -26.29
C LEU A 90 -5.72 4.04 -27.56
N THR A 91 -5.47 2.95 -28.30
CA THR A 91 -4.70 3.01 -29.55
C THR A 91 -5.44 3.85 -30.60
N ILE A 92 -6.76 3.67 -30.72
CA ILE A 92 -7.59 4.47 -31.63
C ILE A 92 -7.57 5.95 -31.21
N GLU A 93 -7.70 6.24 -29.92
CA GLU A 93 -7.65 7.61 -29.40
C GLU A 93 -6.29 8.29 -29.66
N LEU A 94 -5.20 7.56 -29.46
CA LEU A 94 -3.84 8.07 -29.72
C LEU A 94 -3.63 8.37 -31.21
N LEU A 95 -4.09 7.47 -32.10
CA LEU A 95 -3.98 7.64 -33.56
C LEU A 95 -4.83 8.82 -34.06
N THR A 96 -6.03 9.02 -33.50
CA THR A 96 -6.90 10.14 -33.86
C THR A 96 -6.36 11.47 -33.34
N THR A 97 -5.77 11.48 -32.15
CA THR A 97 -5.21 12.68 -31.52
C THR A 97 -3.88 13.10 -32.15
N ASN A 98 -3.06 12.14 -32.59
CA ASN A 98 -1.81 12.40 -33.32
C ASN A 98 -1.75 11.61 -34.63
N PRO A 99 -2.40 12.11 -35.71
CA PRO A 99 -2.44 11.43 -37.00
C PRO A 99 -1.07 11.39 -37.72
N ARG A 100 -0.02 12.04 -37.20
CA ARG A 100 1.34 12.00 -37.75
C ARG A 100 2.25 10.94 -37.12
N ALA A 101 1.72 10.11 -36.22
CA ALA A 101 2.48 9.04 -35.56
C ALA A 101 2.67 7.79 -36.43
N LEU A 102 2.13 7.79 -37.66
CA LEU A 102 2.33 6.78 -38.69
C LEU A 102 3.27 7.31 -39.78
#